data_AF-A0A6C0KLN2-F1
#
_entry.id   AF-A0A6C0KLN2-F1
#
_cell.length_a   1.000
_cell.length_b   1.000
_cell.length_c   1.000
_cell.angle_alpha   90.00
_cell.angle_beta   90.00
_cell.angle_gamma   90.00
#
_symmetry.space_group_name_H-M   'P 1'
#
loop_
_entity.id
_entity.type
_entity.pdbx_description
1 polymer ?
#
loop_
_entity_poly.entity_id
_entity_poly.type
_entity_poly.pdbx_seq_one_letter_code
_entity_poly.pdbx_strand_id
1 'polypeptide(L)'
;MAISLMSSWISVPKRKKQIPPTSTFEKFIPTFHILIATSGRPCLFNMLHSLKDELTSNDAITIVFDGEGAIQRSTFSDDWLKGHQSNIKIIEQTPNLGYWGHAIRNKYQGILEPKTTFIMNADDDDIYVSGSFQKLRQLCINKNTLYIAKFLVKHNNVQVPSQLIHIIQDDIGTPCGIIPFELANKSNWEYKYGGDFDYYNKLKEYVSDITFLNTIIYIVD
;
A
#
# COMPACT_ATOMS: atom_id res chain seq x y z
N MET A 1 -1.09 -59.58 73.12
CA MET A 1 -1.09 -58.14 73.44
C MET A 1 -0.35 -57.42 72.33
N ALA A 2 -0.81 -56.22 71.94
CA ALA A 2 -0.40 -55.38 70.80
C ALA A 2 -1.03 -55.70 69.43
N ILE A 3 -2.14 -55.01 69.14
CA ILE A 3 -2.69 -54.81 67.80
C ILE A 3 -1.92 -53.63 67.18
N SER A 4 -1.22 -53.87 66.08
CA SER A 4 -0.54 -52.84 65.29
C SER A 4 -1.51 -52.29 64.25
N LEU A 5 -1.90 -51.03 64.38
CA LEU A 5 -2.65 -50.28 63.37
C LEU A 5 -1.65 -49.49 62.52
N MET A 6 -1.38 -49.97 61.31
CA MET A 6 -0.70 -49.20 60.27
C MET A 6 -1.69 -48.21 59.65
N SER A 7 -1.45 -46.90 59.81
CA SER A 7 -2.12 -45.86 59.02
C SER A 7 -1.25 -45.49 57.82
N SER A 8 -1.71 -45.86 56.62
CA SER A 8 -1.09 -45.45 55.36
C SER A 8 -1.50 -44.02 55.02
N TRP A 9 -0.53 -43.11 54.92
CA TRP A 9 -0.75 -41.78 54.35
C TRP A 9 -0.63 -41.86 52.82
N ILE A 10 -1.73 -41.59 52.11
CA ILE A 10 -1.73 -41.43 50.65
C ILE A 10 -1.29 -39.99 50.35
N SER A 11 -0.09 -39.83 49.79
CA SER A 11 0.38 -38.53 49.30
C SER A 11 -0.33 -38.17 47.99
N VAL A 12 -1.19 -37.15 48.01
CA VAL A 12 -1.79 -36.58 46.80
C VAL A 12 -0.71 -35.81 46.02
N PRO A 13 -0.47 -36.10 44.72
CA PRO A 13 0.50 -35.35 43.94
C PRO A 13 0.02 -33.91 43.75
N LYS A 14 0.86 -32.93 44.10
CA LYS A 14 0.60 -31.52 43.79
C LYS A 14 0.47 -31.38 42.26
N ARG A 15 -0.72 -31.04 41.78
CA ARG A 15 -0.95 -30.65 40.37
C ARG A 15 0.05 -29.54 40.03
N LYS A 16 1.00 -29.83 39.15
CA LYS A 16 1.82 -28.80 38.49
C LYS A 16 0.85 -27.88 37.76
N LYS A 17 0.80 -26.60 38.15
CA LYS A 17 0.06 -25.57 37.40
C LYS A 17 0.66 -25.54 36.00
N GLN A 18 -0.12 -25.99 35.02
CA GLN A 18 0.20 -25.80 33.61
C GLN A 18 0.21 -24.30 33.35
N ILE A 19 1.39 -23.76 33.08
CA ILE A 19 1.54 -22.39 32.56
C ILE A 19 0.97 -22.42 31.14
N PRO A 20 -0.07 -21.62 30.82
CA PRO A 20 -0.63 -21.62 29.48
C PRO A 20 0.45 -21.19 28.48
N PRO A 21 0.50 -21.79 27.27
CA PRO A 21 1.44 -21.38 26.25
C PRO A 21 1.20 -19.90 25.94
N THR A 22 2.28 -19.12 25.96
CA THR A 22 2.30 -17.73 25.48
C THR A 22 1.73 -17.69 24.06
N SER A 23 0.53 -17.13 23.94
CA SER A 23 -0.11 -16.76 22.68
C SER A 23 0.88 -15.97 21.84
N THR A 24 1.50 -16.60 20.85
CA THR A 24 2.27 -15.90 19.82
C THR A 24 1.26 -15.14 18.97
N PHE A 25 1.01 -13.88 19.31
CA PHE A 25 0.27 -12.99 18.43
C PHE A 25 1.02 -12.97 17.09
N GLU A 26 0.37 -13.44 16.03
CA GLU A 26 0.91 -13.29 14.68
C GLU A 26 1.16 -11.81 14.44
N LYS A 27 2.42 -11.48 14.15
CA LYS A 27 2.79 -10.10 13.84
C LYS A 27 2.08 -9.72 12.56
N PHE A 28 1.19 -8.73 12.65
CA PHE A 28 0.56 -8.14 11.48
C PHE A 28 1.64 -7.58 10.53
N ILE A 29 1.55 -7.96 9.26
CA ILE A 29 2.44 -7.47 8.19
C ILE A 29 1.57 -6.78 7.14
N PRO A 30 1.76 -5.47 6.91
CA PRO A 30 1.05 -4.74 5.86
C PRO A 30 1.30 -5.32 4.47
N THR A 31 0.26 -5.28 3.64
CA THR A 31 0.28 -5.64 2.22
C THR A 31 -0.24 -4.49 1.37
N PHE A 32 0.28 -4.34 0.15
CA PHE A 32 0.05 -3.17 -0.69
C PHE A 32 -0.49 -3.57 -2.07
N HIS A 33 -1.46 -2.80 -2.56
CA HIS A 33 -1.95 -2.89 -3.92
C HIS A 33 -1.63 -1.56 -4.63
N ILE A 34 -0.77 -1.62 -5.65
CA ILE A 34 -0.36 -0.44 -6.40
C ILE A 34 -1.24 -0.32 -7.64
N LEU A 35 -2.00 0.78 -7.74
CA LEU A 35 -2.78 1.11 -8.93
C LEU A 35 -2.01 2.13 -9.78
N ILE A 36 -1.62 1.70 -10.98
CA ILE A 36 -0.87 2.51 -11.95
C ILE A 36 -1.81 2.83 -13.11
N ALA A 37 -2.08 4.12 -13.33
CA ALA A 37 -2.77 4.60 -14.51
C ALA A 37 -1.74 5.05 -15.55
N THR A 38 -1.87 4.60 -16.79
CA THR A 38 -0.93 4.97 -17.86
C THR A 38 -1.66 5.27 -19.16
N SER A 39 -1.21 6.28 -19.89
CA SER A 39 -1.65 6.55 -21.27
C SER A 39 -0.88 5.72 -22.31
N GLY A 40 0.00 4.83 -21.85
CA GLY A 40 0.87 4.01 -22.66
C GLY A 40 2.25 4.62 -22.89
N ARG A 41 2.87 5.22 -21.87
CA ARG A 41 4.19 5.86 -22.01
C ARG A 41 5.31 4.83 -21.82
N PRO A 42 6.41 4.86 -22.62
CA PRO A 42 7.53 3.94 -22.45
C PRO A 42 8.24 4.03 -21.09
N CYS A 43 8.16 5.18 -20.41
CA CYS A 43 8.75 5.36 -19.07
C CYS A 43 8.11 4.46 -18.00
N LEU A 44 6.93 3.87 -18.26
CA LEU A 44 6.30 2.87 -17.40
C LEU A 44 7.26 1.73 -17.03
N PHE A 45 8.17 1.36 -17.93
CA PHE A 45 9.20 0.36 -17.65
C PHE A 45 10.00 0.68 -16.39
N ASN A 46 10.40 1.93 -16.20
CA ASN A 46 11.22 2.35 -15.05
C ASN A 46 10.42 2.26 -13.75
N MET A 47 9.15 2.69 -13.77
CA MET A 47 8.23 2.53 -12.65
C MET A 47 8.13 1.06 -12.23
N LEU A 48 7.83 0.16 -13.17
CA LEU A 48 7.70 -1.27 -12.88
C LEU A 48 9.02 -1.86 -12.38
N HIS A 49 10.13 -1.50 -13.02
CA HIS A 49 11.45 -1.96 -12.59
C HIS A 49 11.76 -1.55 -11.14
N SER A 50 11.35 -0.35 -10.72
CA SER A 50 11.55 0.14 -9.35
C SER A 50 10.79 -0.67 -8.28
N LEU A 51 9.74 -1.41 -8.68
CA LEU A 51 8.91 -2.22 -7.78
C LEU A 51 9.35 -3.69 -7.68
N LYS A 52 10.22 -4.15 -8.58
CA LYS A 52 10.52 -5.57 -8.78
C LYS A 52 10.96 -6.32 -7.51
N ASP A 53 11.83 -5.71 -6.71
CA ASP A 53 12.37 -6.30 -5.48
C ASP A 53 11.73 -5.73 -4.19
N GLU A 54 10.72 -4.87 -4.33
CA GLU A 54 10.04 -4.20 -3.20
C GLU A 54 8.78 -4.94 -2.74
N LEU A 55 8.12 -5.64 -3.68
CA LEU A 55 6.84 -6.31 -3.47
C LEU A 55 7.00 -7.82 -3.34
N THR A 56 6.15 -8.42 -2.50
CA THR A 56 6.09 -9.85 -2.21
C THR A 56 4.87 -10.48 -2.89
N SER A 57 4.73 -11.81 -2.79
CA SER A 57 3.56 -12.54 -3.29
C SER A 57 2.23 -12.19 -2.63
N ASN A 58 2.26 -11.47 -1.49
CA ASN A 58 1.05 -10.99 -0.81
C ASN A 58 0.64 -9.57 -1.24
N ASP A 59 1.45 -8.94 -2.10
CA ASP A 59 1.20 -7.63 -2.66
C ASP A 59 0.63 -7.76 -4.09
N ALA A 60 0.17 -6.65 -4.63
CA ALA A 60 -0.41 -6.60 -5.97
C ALA A 60 -0.05 -5.32 -6.74
N ILE A 61 -0.02 -5.43 -8.06
CA ILE A 61 0.06 -4.32 -8.99
C ILE A 61 -1.10 -4.46 -9.98
N THR A 62 -1.89 -3.41 -10.15
CA THR A 62 -2.82 -3.28 -11.27
C THR A 62 -2.36 -2.14 -12.17
N ILE A 63 -2.09 -2.46 -13.43
CA ILE A 63 -1.72 -1.49 -14.47
C ILE A 63 -2.92 -1.33 -15.39
N VAL A 64 -3.39 -0.09 -15.52
CA VAL A 64 -4.51 0.24 -16.40
C VAL A 64 -4.03 1.15 -17.53
N PHE A 65 -4.02 0.60 -18.73
CA PHE A 65 -3.73 1.30 -19.97
C PHE A 65 -4.99 2.03 -20.45
N ASP A 66 -4.97 3.37 -20.41
CA ASP A 66 -6.12 4.23 -20.70
C ASP A 66 -6.19 4.63 -22.17
N GLY A 67 -7.06 3.95 -22.91
CA GLY A 67 -7.35 4.21 -24.33
C GLY A 67 -6.83 3.14 -25.28
N GLU A 68 -7.48 3.02 -26.42
CA GLU A 68 -7.10 2.11 -27.50
C GLU A 68 -5.64 2.35 -27.93
N GLY A 69 -4.89 1.27 -28.09
CA GLY A 69 -3.50 1.35 -28.55
C GLY A 69 -2.48 1.71 -27.46
N ALA A 70 -2.91 1.94 -26.21
CA ALA A 70 -2.01 2.37 -25.13
C ALA A 70 -0.94 1.33 -24.80
N ILE A 71 -1.30 0.05 -24.80
CA ILE A 71 -0.34 -1.05 -24.61
C ILE A 71 0.73 -1.00 -25.70
N GLN A 72 0.34 -0.85 -26.96
CA GLN A 72 1.27 -0.83 -28.10
C GLN A 72 2.19 0.39 -28.05
N ARG A 73 1.66 1.58 -27.71
CA ARG A 73 2.47 2.80 -27.55
C ARG A 73 3.51 2.69 -26.46
N SER A 74 3.19 1.96 -25.38
CA SER A 74 4.12 1.80 -24.26
C SER A 74 5.29 0.88 -24.58
N THR A 75 5.23 0.10 -25.67
CA THR A 75 6.15 -1.00 -25.96
C THR A 75 6.17 -2.08 -24.87
N PHE A 76 5.09 -2.18 -24.09
CA PHE A 76 4.94 -3.17 -23.04
C PHE A 76 5.18 -4.59 -23.56
N SER A 77 5.91 -5.36 -22.77
CA SER A 77 6.17 -6.77 -22.98
C SER A 77 6.05 -7.50 -21.65
N ASP A 78 5.56 -8.73 -21.69
CA ASP A 78 5.49 -9.60 -20.50
C ASP A 78 6.86 -9.80 -19.84
N ASP A 79 7.96 -9.64 -20.60
CA ASP A 79 9.32 -9.69 -20.06
C ASP A 79 9.60 -8.60 -19.02
N TRP A 80 8.89 -7.46 -19.06
CA TRP A 80 9.01 -6.40 -18.05
C TRP A 80 8.59 -6.90 -16.67
N LEU A 81 7.67 -7.87 -16.62
CA LEU A 81 7.14 -8.45 -15.39
C LEU A 81 7.98 -9.62 -14.87
N LYS A 82 8.98 -10.07 -15.64
CA LYS A 82 9.79 -11.24 -15.27
C LYS A 82 10.56 -11.00 -13.97
N GLY A 83 10.29 -11.84 -12.98
CA GLY A 83 10.94 -11.81 -11.67
C GLY A 83 10.22 -10.96 -10.63
N HIS A 84 9.12 -10.29 -10.98
CA HIS A 84 8.21 -9.75 -9.98
C HIS A 84 7.58 -10.89 -9.17
N GLN A 85 7.47 -10.72 -7.85
CA GLN A 85 6.84 -11.70 -6.96
C GLN A 85 5.35 -11.41 -6.72
N SER A 86 4.93 -10.16 -6.92
CA SER A 86 3.56 -9.69 -6.67
C SER A 86 2.54 -10.23 -7.66
N ASN A 87 1.27 -10.21 -7.27
CA ASN A 87 0.15 -10.46 -8.17
C ASN A 87 0.02 -9.29 -9.15
N ILE A 88 0.11 -9.53 -10.46
CA ILE A 88 0.04 -8.45 -11.47
C ILE A 88 -1.20 -8.62 -12.33
N LYS A 89 -1.94 -7.53 -12.50
CA LYS A 89 -3.10 -7.45 -13.39
C LYS A 89 -2.91 -6.33 -14.41
N ILE A 90 -3.09 -6.66 -15.68
CA ILE A 90 -3.09 -5.70 -16.79
C ILE A 90 -4.53 -5.50 -17.26
N ILE A 91 -4.93 -4.25 -17.45
CA ILE A 91 -6.25 -3.87 -17.94
C ILE A 91 -6.06 -2.87 -19.08
N GLU A 92 -6.74 -3.10 -20.20
CA GLU A 92 -6.92 -2.08 -21.24
C GLU A 92 -8.30 -1.44 -21.06
N GLN A 93 -8.32 -0.13 -20.80
CA GLN A 93 -9.54 0.64 -20.65
C GLN A 93 -9.90 1.29 -21.98
N THR A 94 -11.05 0.92 -22.54
CA THR A 94 -11.61 1.53 -23.76
C THR A 94 -13.09 1.88 -23.53
N PRO A 95 -13.55 3.09 -23.90
CA PRO A 95 -12.77 4.24 -24.42
C PRO A 95 -11.81 4.81 -23.36
N ASN A 96 -10.92 5.72 -23.78
CA ASN A 96 -10.08 6.43 -22.83
C ASN A 96 -10.94 7.27 -21.87
N LEU A 97 -10.59 7.31 -20.59
CA LEU A 97 -11.28 8.10 -19.58
C LEU A 97 -10.60 9.45 -19.34
N GLY A 98 -9.28 9.54 -19.52
CA GLY A 98 -8.51 10.77 -19.48
C GLY A 98 -8.23 11.32 -18.06
N TYR A 99 -8.03 12.63 -17.99
CA TYR A 99 -7.82 13.41 -16.75
C TYR A 99 -6.65 12.92 -15.89
N TRP A 100 -5.45 12.81 -16.46
CA TRP A 100 -4.21 12.47 -15.73
C TRP A 100 -4.33 11.21 -14.84
N GLY A 101 -5.15 10.24 -15.27
CA GLY A 101 -5.38 8.99 -14.52
C GLY A 101 -6.44 9.08 -13.42
N HIS A 102 -7.02 10.25 -13.13
CA HIS A 102 -8.02 10.43 -12.06
C HIS A 102 -9.25 9.55 -12.29
N ALA A 103 -9.76 9.54 -13.52
CA ALA A 103 -10.94 8.75 -13.87
C ALA A 103 -10.68 7.24 -13.76
N ILE A 104 -9.45 6.80 -14.07
CA ILE A 104 -9.00 5.42 -13.86
C ILE A 104 -8.98 5.09 -12.37
N ARG A 105 -8.33 5.93 -11.55
CA ARG A 105 -8.27 5.73 -10.10
C ARG A 105 -9.66 5.64 -9.48
N ASN A 106 -10.54 6.59 -9.82
CA ASN A 106 -11.94 6.60 -9.38
C ASN A 106 -12.70 5.33 -9.76
N LYS A 107 -12.52 4.85 -11.00
CA LYS A 107 -13.20 3.65 -11.51
C LYS A 107 -12.70 2.36 -10.85
N TYR A 108 -11.39 2.23 -10.68
CA TYR A 108 -10.78 0.93 -10.36
C TYR A 108 -10.45 0.74 -8.89
N GLN A 109 -10.14 1.79 -8.12
CA GLN A 109 -9.68 1.66 -6.73
C GLN A 109 -10.62 0.86 -5.81
N GLY A 110 -11.92 0.85 -6.09
CA GLY A 110 -12.93 0.11 -5.31
C GLY A 110 -13.17 -1.33 -5.74
N ILE A 111 -12.55 -1.80 -6.83
CA ILE A 111 -12.78 -3.11 -7.45
C ILE A 111 -11.47 -3.86 -7.75
N LEU A 112 -10.38 -3.44 -7.10
CA LEU A 112 -9.08 -4.09 -7.23
C LEU A 112 -9.10 -5.47 -6.56
N GLU A 113 -8.38 -6.43 -7.16
CA GLU A 113 -8.19 -7.76 -6.60
C GLU A 113 -6.73 -8.21 -6.86
N PRO A 114 -6.06 -8.89 -5.92
CA PRO A 114 -6.57 -9.25 -4.59
C PRO A 114 -6.70 -8.03 -3.67
N LYS A 115 -7.59 -8.14 -2.69
CA LYS A 115 -7.63 -7.21 -1.55
C LYS A 115 -6.35 -7.29 -0.73
N THR A 116 -5.76 -6.14 -0.43
CA THR A 116 -4.58 -5.99 0.44
C THR A 116 -4.94 -5.14 1.66
N THR A 117 -3.96 -4.83 2.51
CA THR A 117 -4.17 -3.90 3.63
C THR A 117 -4.37 -2.48 3.11
N PHE A 118 -3.50 -2.06 2.18
CA PHE A 118 -3.45 -0.70 1.69
C PHE A 118 -3.45 -0.63 0.17
N ILE A 119 -4.05 0.43 -0.37
CA ILE A 119 -3.92 0.84 -1.76
C ILE A 119 -2.95 2.03 -1.82
N MET A 120 -2.12 2.04 -2.84
CA MET A 120 -1.29 3.17 -3.21
C MET A 120 -1.51 3.47 -4.69
N ASN A 121 -1.54 4.75 -5.05
CA ASN A 121 -1.67 5.18 -6.44
C ASN A 121 -0.29 5.64 -6.93
N ALA A 122 -0.01 5.40 -8.20
CA ALA A 122 1.24 5.76 -8.83
C ALA A 122 0.99 6.33 -10.23
N ASP A 123 1.91 7.20 -10.65
CA ASP A 123 2.04 7.71 -12.00
C ASP A 123 3.07 6.84 -12.76
N ASP A 124 2.93 6.74 -14.08
CA ASP A 124 3.74 5.83 -14.89
C ASP A 124 5.12 6.38 -15.30
N ASP A 125 5.43 7.63 -14.98
CA ASP A 125 6.70 8.30 -15.30
C ASP A 125 7.66 8.49 -14.11
N ASP A 126 7.28 8.00 -12.94
CA ASP A 126 8.04 8.15 -11.70
C ASP A 126 8.66 6.83 -11.22
N ILE A 127 9.30 6.81 -10.04
CA ILE A 127 9.89 5.59 -9.46
C ILE A 127 9.73 5.51 -7.93
N TYR A 128 9.60 4.29 -7.41
CA TYR A 128 9.74 4.04 -5.98
C TYR A 128 11.21 4.02 -5.54
N VAL A 129 11.47 4.48 -4.32
CA VAL A 129 12.80 4.42 -3.69
C VAL A 129 13.07 3.00 -3.20
N SER A 130 14.26 2.46 -3.49
CA SER A 130 14.66 1.13 -3.00
C SER A 130 14.65 1.05 -1.46
N GLY A 131 14.11 -0.05 -0.94
CA GLY A 131 13.87 -0.33 0.47
C GLY A 131 12.67 0.42 1.06
N SER A 132 11.90 1.16 0.25
CA SER A 132 10.74 1.92 0.74
C SER A 132 9.66 1.00 1.29
N PHE A 133 9.36 -0.12 0.62
CA PHE A 133 8.30 -1.03 1.06
C PHE A 133 8.67 -1.80 2.32
N GLN A 134 9.96 -2.09 2.54
CA GLN A 134 10.42 -2.65 3.82
C GLN A 134 10.14 -1.67 4.97
N LYS A 135 10.39 -0.37 4.78
CA LYS A 135 10.08 0.67 5.77
C LYS A 135 8.58 0.82 5.98
N LEU A 136 7.80 0.84 4.90
CA LEU A 136 6.33 0.93 5.00
C LEU A 136 5.73 -0.24 5.80
N ARG A 137 6.22 -1.47 5.63
CA ARG A 137 5.77 -2.62 6.44
C ARG A 137 6.05 -2.46 7.93
N GLN A 138 7.05 -1.67 8.31
CA GLN A 138 7.38 -1.39 9.71
C GLN A 138 6.55 -0.23 10.28
N LEU A 139 6.18 0.74 9.45
CA LEU A 139 5.53 1.99 9.86
C LEU A 139 3.99 1.90 9.77
N CYS A 140 3.46 1.23 8.75
CA CYS A 140 2.04 1.20 8.43
C CYS A 140 1.27 0.09 9.16
N ILE A 141 1.40 0.01 10.48
CA ILE A 141 0.88 -1.13 11.27
C ILE A 141 -0.62 -1.03 11.61
N ASN A 142 -1.28 0.10 11.39
CA ASN A 142 -2.71 0.30 11.66
C ASN A 142 -3.50 0.38 10.35
N LYS A 143 -4.30 -0.66 10.07
CA LYS A 143 -5.12 -0.76 8.85
C LYS A 143 -6.24 0.29 8.72
N ASN A 144 -6.53 1.06 9.78
CA ASN A 144 -7.57 2.10 9.76
C ASN A 144 -6.98 3.52 9.66
N THR A 145 -5.65 3.64 9.54
CA THR A 145 -4.93 4.92 9.44
C THR A 145 -4.62 5.23 7.98
N LEU A 146 -4.85 6.48 7.58
CA LEU A 146 -4.25 7.02 6.35
C LEU A 146 -2.81 7.42 6.65
N TYR A 147 -1.83 6.79 6.00
CA TYR A 147 -0.45 7.25 6.10
C TYR A 147 -0.11 8.16 4.91
N ILE A 148 0.60 9.24 5.21
CA ILE A 148 1.10 10.19 4.22
C ILE A 148 2.63 10.16 4.26
N ALA A 149 3.25 9.56 3.25
CA ALA A 149 4.70 9.53 3.09
C ALA A 149 5.18 10.67 2.17
N LYS A 150 6.50 10.88 2.14
CA LYS A 150 7.12 11.88 1.28
C LYS A 150 7.48 11.30 -0.08
N PHE A 151 7.44 12.15 -1.11
CA PHE A 151 8.20 11.97 -2.34
C PHE A 151 9.26 13.06 -2.49
N LEU A 152 10.23 12.81 -3.36
CA LEU A 152 11.28 13.75 -3.76
C LEU A 152 11.03 14.20 -5.19
N VAL A 153 10.93 15.50 -5.40
CA VAL A 153 10.93 16.10 -6.73
C VAL A 153 12.38 16.18 -7.22
N LYS A 154 12.72 15.43 -8.26
CA LYS A 154 14.12 15.24 -8.67
C LYS A 154 14.80 16.53 -9.15
N HIS A 155 14.09 17.34 -9.93
CA HIS A 155 14.70 18.49 -10.60
C HIS A 155 15.13 19.61 -9.65
N ASN A 156 14.50 19.75 -8.49
CA ASN A 156 14.78 20.80 -7.51
C ASN A 156 15.10 20.27 -6.10
N ASN A 157 15.15 18.95 -5.93
CA ASN A 157 15.45 18.27 -4.66
C ASN A 157 14.47 18.66 -3.52
N VAL A 158 13.21 18.96 -3.86
CA VAL A 158 12.16 19.31 -2.90
C VAL A 158 11.46 18.06 -2.40
N GLN A 159 11.24 17.99 -1.09
CA GLN A 159 10.47 16.91 -0.46
C GLN A 159 9.04 17.37 -0.21
N VAL A 160 8.07 16.56 -0.62
CA VAL A 160 6.64 16.83 -0.46
C VAL A 160 5.99 15.63 0.24
N PRO A 161 5.19 15.80 1.31
CA PRO A 161 4.88 17.09 1.95
C PRO A 161 6.10 17.70 2.66
N SER A 162 6.16 19.03 2.65
CA SER A 162 7.20 19.82 3.33
C SER A 162 7.06 19.77 4.86
N GLN A 163 5.84 19.58 5.35
CA GLN A 163 5.50 19.45 6.78
C GLN A 163 4.71 18.17 7.07
N LEU A 164 4.60 17.80 8.36
CA LEU A 164 4.09 16.49 8.81
C LEU A 164 2.90 16.60 9.78
N ILE A 165 2.03 17.58 9.55
CA ILE A 165 0.94 17.96 10.47
C ILE A 165 -0.41 17.99 9.75
N HIS A 166 -0.46 18.61 8.56
CA HIS A 166 -1.70 18.81 7.82
C HIS A 166 -1.56 18.38 6.36
N ILE A 167 -2.68 18.07 5.71
CA ILE A 167 -2.71 17.92 4.25
C ILE A 167 -2.96 19.32 3.72
N ILE A 168 -2.05 19.84 2.91
CA ILE A 168 -2.06 21.21 2.39
C ILE A 168 -2.13 21.14 0.87
N GLN A 169 -2.94 22.00 0.26
CA GLN A 169 -3.02 22.11 -1.19
C GLN A 169 -1.66 22.51 -1.75
N ASP A 170 -1.25 21.91 -2.88
CA ASP A 170 0.06 22.11 -3.52
C ASP A 170 1.27 21.60 -2.69
N ASP A 171 1.05 20.93 -1.56
CA ASP A 171 2.07 20.25 -0.73
C ASP A 171 1.70 18.78 -0.46
N ILE A 172 1.13 18.14 -1.48
CA ILE A 172 0.72 16.73 -1.49
C ILE A 172 0.63 16.26 -2.95
N GLY A 173 0.80 14.96 -3.20
CA GLY A 173 0.67 14.40 -4.55
C GLY A 173 0.25 12.94 -4.52
N THR A 174 -0.04 12.41 -5.72
CA THR A 174 -0.59 11.07 -5.96
C THR A 174 0.13 9.93 -5.24
N PRO A 175 1.48 9.91 -5.14
CA PRO A 175 2.18 8.80 -4.49
C PRO A 175 2.25 8.91 -2.96
N CYS A 176 1.78 10.02 -2.36
CA CYS A 176 1.94 10.24 -0.92
C CYS A 176 1.10 9.28 -0.07
N GLY A 177 -0.08 8.89 -0.55
CA GLY A 177 -1.06 8.17 0.27
C GLY A 177 -0.85 6.66 0.31
N ILE A 178 -0.79 6.12 1.53
CA ILE A 178 -0.96 4.69 1.82
C ILE A 178 -2.34 4.56 2.48
N ILE A 179 -3.32 4.13 1.68
CA ILE A 179 -4.74 4.29 1.98
C ILE A 179 -5.32 2.95 2.42
N PRO A 180 -6.05 2.85 3.54
CA PRO A 180 -6.78 1.63 3.89
C PRO A 180 -7.61 1.12 2.71
N PHE A 181 -7.39 -0.13 2.30
CA PHE A 181 -7.93 -0.67 1.06
C PHE A 181 -9.45 -0.46 0.94
N GLU A 182 -10.18 -0.78 2.01
CA GLU A 182 -11.65 -0.69 2.06
C GLU A 182 -12.20 0.75 2.04
N LEU A 183 -11.33 1.76 2.18
CA LEU A 183 -11.71 3.17 2.22
C LEU A 183 -11.34 3.93 0.95
N ALA A 184 -10.53 3.35 0.05
CA ALA A 184 -10.03 4.06 -1.11
C ALA A 184 -11.14 4.60 -2.03
N ASN A 185 -12.28 3.92 -2.13
CA ASN A 185 -13.43 4.36 -2.92
C ASN A 185 -14.40 5.32 -2.21
N LYS A 186 -14.07 5.77 -0.99
CA LYS A 186 -14.87 6.75 -0.24
C LYS A 186 -14.58 8.20 -0.65
N SER A 187 -13.59 8.40 -1.50
CA SER A 187 -13.19 9.70 -2.03
C SER A 187 -12.97 9.60 -3.53
N ASN A 188 -13.04 10.74 -4.22
CA ASN A 188 -12.79 10.85 -5.65
C ASN A 188 -11.65 11.82 -5.94
N TRP A 189 -10.86 11.46 -6.94
CA TRP A 189 -9.87 12.33 -7.56
C TRP A 189 -10.62 13.39 -8.36
N GLU A 190 -10.76 14.58 -7.77
CA GLU A 190 -11.43 15.72 -8.40
C GLU A 190 -10.59 16.28 -9.56
N TYR A 191 -11.21 17.00 -10.50
CA TYR A 191 -10.52 17.53 -11.68
C TYR A 191 -9.91 18.93 -11.48
N LYS A 192 -9.70 19.34 -10.23
CA LYS A 192 -9.13 20.64 -9.86
C LYS A 192 -7.82 20.43 -9.10
N TYR A 193 -6.82 21.26 -9.37
CA TYR A 193 -5.54 21.30 -8.64
C TYR A 193 -4.84 19.93 -8.48
N GLY A 194 -4.85 19.10 -9.53
CA GLY A 194 -4.27 17.74 -9.48
C GLY A 194 -5.12 16.72 -8.70
N GLY A 195 -6.18 17.13 -8.00
CA GLY A 195 -7.14 16.24 -7.33
C GLY A 195 -6.61 15.56 -6.07
N ASP A 196 -5.29 15.51 -5.86
CA ASP A 196 -4.65 14.83 -4.73
C ASP A 196 -5.10 15.41 -3.39
N PHE A 197 -5.10 16.74 -3.28
CA PHE A 197 -5.50 17.45 -2.07
C PHE A 197 -6.94 17.10 -1.66
N ASP A 198 -7.90 17.26 -2.56
CA ASP A 198 -9.31 16.97 -2.26
C ASP A 198 -9.51 15.49 -1.95
N TYR A 199 -8.85 14.61 -2.71
CA TYR A 199 -8.95 13.17 -2.52
C TYR A 199 -8.53 12.78 -1.09
N TYR A 200 -7.32 13.15 -0.67
CA TYR A 200 -6.82 12.82 0.66
C TYR A 200 -7.52 13.60 1.77
N ASN A 201 -7.88 14.86 1.53
CA ASN A 201 -8.58 15.66 2.52
C ASN A 201 -9.99 15.12 2.81
N LYS A 202 -10.67 14.57 1.80
CA LYS A 202 -11.96 13.91 1.98
C LYS A 202 -11.83 12.55 2.68
N LEU A 203 -10.77 11.78 2.43
CA LEU A 203 -10.51 10.51 3.12
C LEU A 203 -10.40 10.67 4.64
N LYS A 204 -10.00 11.85 5.13
CA LYS A 204 -9.93 12.18 6.58
C LYS A 204 -11.24 11.92 7.32
N GLU A 205 -12.38 12.03 6.65
CA GLU A 205 -13.70 11.82 7.24
C GLU A 205 -14.00 10.34 7.52
N TYR A 206 -13.23 9.42 6.94
CA TYR A 206 -13.49 7.97 6.99
C TYR A 206 -12.44 7.16 7.75
N VAL A 207 -11.24 7.72 7.95
CA VAL A 207 -10.16 7.06 8.70
C VAL A 207 -10.20 7.40 10.18
N SER A 208 -9.64 6.53 11.01
CA SER A 208 -9.55 6.79 12.45
C SER A 208 -8.48 7.81 12.80
N ASP A 209 -7.42 7.89 11.98
CA ASP A 209 -6.28 8.76 12.20
C ASP A 209 -5.52 9.02 10.89
N ILE A 210 -4.67 10.04 10.89
CA ILE A 210 -3.75 10.38 9.81
C ILE A 210 -2.34 10.43 10.39
N THR A 211 -1.43 9.64 9.83
CA THR A 211 -0.03 9.63 10.26
C THR A 211 0.88 10.09 9.13
N PHE A 212 1.60 11.18 9.37
CA PHE A 212 2.63 11.67 8.45
C PHE A 212 3.96 10.96 8.72
N LEU A 213 4.55 10.39 7.67
CA LEU A 213 5.81 9.66 7.72
C LEU A 213 6.94 10.56 7.22
N ASN A 214 7.99 10.75 8.02
CA ASN A 214 9.21 11.41 7.58
C ASN A 214 10.10 10.45 6.75
N THR A 215 9.52 9.81 5.73
CA THR A 215 10.19 8.83 4.88
C THR A 215 9.89 9.16 3.43
N ILE A 216 10.94 9.33 2.62
CA ILE A 216 10.83 9.44 1.17
C ILE A 216 10.67 8.03 0.62
N ILE A 217 9.56 7.79 -0.08
CA ILE A 217 9.24 6.49 -0.69
C ILE A 217 9.24 6.53 -2.22
N TYR A 218 9.26 7.71 -2.80
CA TYR A 218 8.97 7.91 -4.22
C TYR A 218 9.76 9.10 -4.77
N ILE A 219 10.12 9.06 -6.05
CA ILE A 219 10.81 10.13 -6.76
C ILE A 219 9.95 10.51 -7.96
N VAL A 220 9.60 11.79 -8.03
CA VAL A 220 8.86 12.39 -9.14
C VAL A 220 9.86 13.03 -10.10
N ASP A 221 9.83 12.62 -11.37
CA ASP A 221 10.79 13.05 -12.40
C ASP A 221 10.45 14.44 -12.99
#